data_AF-A0A8E4DQP9-F1
#
_entry.id   AF-A0A8E4DQP9-F1
#
_cell.length_a   1.000
_cell.length_b   1.000
_cell.length_c   1.000
_cell.angle_alpha   90.00
_cell.angle_beta   90.00
_cell.angle_gamma   90.00
#
_symmetry.space_group_name_H-M   'P 1'
#
loop_
_entity.id
_entity.type
_entity.pdbx_description
1 polymer ?
#
loop_
_entity_poly.entity_id
_entity_poly.type
_entity_poly.pdbx_seq_one_letter_code
_entity_poly.pdbx_strand_id
1 'polypeptide(L)'
;MNDDYSAKYNAIKHSEAPVTLADEATHFEALALPSSQTDIWEETALGVVAEAGEYDVLLWAAGYALFGNGKGLWGEGASAEREIQLIVVPKSQRGSMSDNDFVRVGWTPGERLKGDKFKVTRSEDAVTWDFDGLRFVAQPPQWRLEGHAGDAQFDLRYAQKGAPLWNWGPFDKASENDRAGYDVFVGVEGTIETPAYQLELSDGYGVREHIITGQSNDPIKNLPAPNWMWWLYTIQDDVKINFFQPRDGMQLGFVKYGDNKQVNINAASGEGDIEFEVLEKWEDPRTGINLPVKWRLKMTNGDTVVDVHIAAHGRAYSHWPVASGTRIYCYLLSTMTGQIRLPDGRSVQLKEHLTVNSFCRTILTASESSQGPTFEPLA
;
A
#
# COMPACT_ATOMS: atom_id res chain seq x y z
N MET A 1 20.98 18.55 5.28
CA MET A 1 20.97 18.52 3.80
C MET A 1 19.52 18.39 3.40
N ASN A 2 19.01 19.30 2.55
CA ASN A 2 17.65 19.20 2.01
C ASN A 2 17.63 18.04 1.00
N ASP A 3 17.45 16.82 1.48
CA ASP A 3 16.96 15.73 0.66
C ASP A 3 15.54 16.12 0.25
N ASP A 4 15.36 16.63 -0.97
CA ASP A 4 14.02 16.84 -1.49
C ASP A 4 13.40 15.46 -1.66
N TYR A 5 12.55 15.08 -0.71
CA TYR A 5 11.74 13.86 -0.72
C TYR A 5 11.07 13.63 -2.09
N SER A 6 10.74 14.72 -2.80
CA SER A 6 10.17 14.70 -4.17
C SER A 6 11.15 14.22 -5.24
N ALA A 7 12.42 14.61 -5.15
CA ALA A 7 13.43 14.26 -6.15
C ALA A 7 13.60 12.73 -6.26
N LYS A 8 13.46 12.03 -5.12
CA LYS A 8 13.53 10.57 -5.06
C LYS A 8 12.42 9.87 -5.86
N TYR A 9 11.21 10.43 -5.91
CA TYR A 9 10.11 9.86 -6.69
C TYR A 9 10.18 10.26 -8.17
N ASN A 10 10.64 11.47 -8.48
CA ASN A 10 10.84 11.91 -9.86
C ASN A 10 11.97 11.15 -10.58
N ALA A 11 12.90 10.56 -9.84
CA ALA A 11 14.03 9.80 -10.38
C ALA A 11 13.75 8.29 -10.54
N ILE A 12 12.55 7.81 -10.18
CA ILE A 12 12.20 6.39 -10.29
C ILE A 12 12.27 5.97 -11.76
N LYS A 13 13.07 4.94 -12.03
CA LYS A 13 13.19 4.36 -13.37
C LYS A 13 12.34 3.11 -13.46
N HIS A 14 11.77 2.91 -14.64
CA HIS A 14 11.12 1.65 -14.98
C HIS A 14 12.15 0.50 -14.96
N SER A 15 11.77 -0.62 -14.36
CA SER A 15 12.53 -1.87 -14.38
C SER A 15 11.56 -3.02 -14.63
N GLU A 16 12.00 -3.96 -15.47
CA GLU A 16 11.25 -5.16 -15.83
C GLU A 16 11.87 -6.43 -15.21
N ALA A 17 12.80 -6.27 -14.27
CA ALA A 17 13.49 -7.41 -13.66
C ALA A 17 12.47 -8.35 -12.99
N PRO A 18 12.53 -9.67 -13.26
CA PRO A 18 11.65 -10.63 -12.59
C PRO A 18 11.97 -10.68 -11.10
N VAL A 19 10.94 -10.93 -10.30
CA VAL A 19 11.09 -11.19 -8.87
C VAL A 19 11.66 -12.58 -8.67
N THR A 20 12.67 -12.70 -7.84
CA THR A 20 13.33 -13.95 -7.50
C THR A 20 13.07 -14.33 -6.04
N LEU A 21 13.37 -15.58 -5.70
CA LEU A 21 13.28 -16.04 -4.31
C LEU A 21 14.24 -15.30 -3.37
N ALA A 22 15.35 -14.76 -3.89
CA ALA A 22 16.29 -13.97 -3.09
C ALA A 22 15.69 -12.62 -2.69
N ASP A 23 14.85 -12.03 -3.54
CA ASP A 23 14.16 -10.77 -3.27
C ASP A 23 13.10 -10.90 -2.17
N GLU A 24 12.67 -12.14 -1.87
CA GLU A 24 11.65 -12.46 -0.86
C GLU A 24 12.22 -12.72 0.54
N ALA A 25 13.55 -12.88 0.65
CA ALA A 25 14.22 -13.01 1.94
C ALA A 25 14.24 -11.68 2.70
N THR A 26 14.71 -11.70 3.95
CA THR A 26 14.98 -10.46 4.70
C THR A 26 16.22 -9.76 4.16
N HIS A 27 16.19 -8.44 4.11
CA HIS A 27 17.26 -7.58 3.58
C HIS A 27 17.82 -6.60 4.62
N PHE A 28 17.64 -6.85 5.93
CA PHE A 28 18.12 -5.95 7.00
C PHE A 28 19.60 -5.55 6.87
N GLU A 29 20.44 -6.44 6.36
CA GLU A 29 21.88 -6.21 6.15
C GLU A 29 22.20 -5.45 4.85
N ALA A 30 21.20 -5.15 4.01
CA ALA A 30 21.37 -4.47 2.73
C ALA A 30 21.42 -2.94 2.87
N LEU A 31 20.99 -2.38 4.01
CA LEU A 31 21.08 -0.95 4.29
C LEU A 31 22.51 -0.54 4.68
N ALA A 32 22.87 0.73 4.48
CA ALA A 32 24.24 1.21 4.69
C ALA A 32 24.69 1.16 6.16
N LEU A 33 23.75 1.31 7.09
CA LEU A 33 24.00 1.23 8.52
C LEU A 33 23.34 -0.04 9.08
N PRO A 34 24.00 -0.75 10.01
CA PRO A 34 23.38 -1.88 10.68
C PRO A 34 22.23 -1.42 11.57
N SER A 35 21.29 -2.32 11.89
CA SER A 35 20.13 -2.06 12.76
C SER A 35 20.47 -1.58 14.19
N SER A 36 21.72 -1.78 14.62
CA SER A 36 22.23 -1.21 15.88
C SER A 36 22.47 0.31 15.81
N GLN A 37 22.49 0.88 14.61
CA GLN A 37 22.80 2.29 14.34
C GLN A 37 21.66 3.03 13.64
N THR A 38 20.82 2.33 12.87
CA THR A 38 19.64 2.90 12.20
C THR A 38 18.39 2.13 12.57
N ASP A 39 17.25 2.80 12.51
CA ASP A 39 15.97 2.10 12.43
C ASP A 39 15.83 1.45 11.07
N ILE A 40 15.24 0.25 11.08
CA ILE A 40 14.90 -0.50 9.87
C ILE A 40 13.44 -0.91 9.97
N TRP A 41 12.75 -0.76 8.86
CA TRP A 41 11.46 -1.38 8.63
C TRP A 41 11.51 -2.13 7.30
N GLU A 42 11.20 -3.43 7.35
CA GLU A 42 10.97 -4.26 6.18
C GLU A 42 9.54 -4.82 6.20
N GLU A 43 8.90 -4.83 5.03
CA GLU A 43 7.52 -5.22 4.83
C GLU A 43 7.39 -6.33 3.79
N THR A 44 6.50 -7.27 4.07
CA THR A 44 5.87 -8.13 3.07
C THR A 44 4.37 -7.91 3.11
N ALA A 45 3.76 -7.61 1.97
CA ALA A 45 2.33 -7.28 1.92
C ALA A 45 1.62 -7.88 0.69
N LEU A 46 0.34 -8.18 0.90
CA LEU A 46 -0.59 -8.76 -0.05
C LEU A 46 -1.93 -8.02 0.04
N GLY A 47 -2.29 -7.32 -1.04
CA GLY A 47 -3.56 -6.66 -1.21
C GLY A 47 -4.46 -7.41 -2.17
N VAL A 48 -5.76 -7.42 -1.92
CA VAL A 48 -6.78 -7.91 -2.87
C VAL A 48 -8.03 -7.03 -2.83
N VAL A 49 -8.60 -6.82 -4.01
CA VAL A 49 -9.99 -6.41 -4.19
C VAL A 49 -10.70 -7.46 -5.04
N ALA A 50 -11.92 -7.83 -4.64
CA ALA A 50 -12.66 -8.89 -5.29
C ALA A 50 -14.17 -8.77 -5.04
N GLU A 51 -14.94 -9.40 -5.92
CA GLU A 51 -16.33 -9.72 -5.67
C GLU A 51 -16.45 -11.13 -5.05
N ALA A 52 -17.29 -11.29 -4.03
CA ALA A 52 -17.57 -12.55 -3.37
C ALA A 52 -19.09 -12.72 -3.18
N GLY A 53 -19.76 -13.41 -4.11
CA GLY A 53 -21.22 -13.52 -4.11
C GLY A 53 -21.90 -12.15 -4.21
N GLU A 54 -22.62 -11.74 -3.18
CA GLU A 54 -23.31 -10.43 -3.08
C GLU A 54 -22.46 -9.32 -2.45
N TYR A 55 -21.21 -9.62 -2.10
CA TYR A 55 -20.31 -8.70 -1.41
C TYR A 55 -19.17 -8.22 -2.30
N ASP A 56 -18.70 -7.01 -2.01
CA ASP A 56 -17.40 -6.49 -2.43
C ASP A 56 -16.43 -6.58 -1.26
N VAL A 57 -15.20 -6.95 -1.56
CA VAL A 57 -14.16 -7.26 -0.58
C VAL A 57 -12.91 -6.45 -0.89
N LEU A 58 -12.34 -5.82 0.13
CA LEU A 58 -10.96 -5.32 0.11
C LEU A 58 -10.22 -5.90 1.30
N LEU A 59 -9.06 -6.49 1.05
CA LEU A 59 -8.12 -6.88 2.09
C LEU A 59 -6.77 -6.22 1.80
N TRP A 60 -6.22 -5.53 2.79
CA TRP A 60 -4.79 -5.29 2.90
C TRP A 60 -4.25 -6.16 4.02
N ALA A 61 -3.29 -7.04 3.71
CA ALA A 61 -2.57 -7.82 4.70
C ALA A 61 -1.08 -7.51 4.58
N ALA A 62 -0.44 -7.11 5.67
CA ALA A 62 0.97 -6.76 5.68
C ALA A 62 1.65 -7.25 6.95
N GLY A 63 2.93 -7.60 6.82
CA GLY A 63 3.78 -8.00 7.91
C GLY A 63 5.03 -7.12 7.94
N TYR A 64 5.33 -6.55 9.10
CA TYR A 64 6.39 -5.58 9.30
C TYR A 64 7.42 -6.16 10.25
N ALA A 65 8.66 -6.32 9.81
CA ALA A 65 9.79 -6.56 10.69
C ALA A 65 10.45 -5.22 11.04
N LEU A 66 10.53 -4.92 12.33
CA LEU A 66 10.96 -3.62 12.86
C LEU A 66 12.18 -3.81 13.75
N PHE A 67 13.24 -3.07 13.45
CA PHE A 67 14.45 -3.05 14.26
C PHE A 67 14.74 -1.62 14.66
N GLY A 68 14.69 -1.35 15.96
CA GLY A 68 14.98 -0.04 16.49
C GLY A 68 16.34 0.05 17.16
N ASN A 69 17.02 1.16 16.91
CA ASN A 69 18.24 1.53 17.64
C ASN A 69 17.94 2.17 19.02
N GLY A 70 16.66 2.35 19.36
CA GLY A 70 16.19 2.96 20.61
C GLY A 70 16.29 4.49 20.67
N LYS A 71 16.77 5.13 19.61
CA LYS A 71 16.95 6.59 19.51
C LYS A 71 16.15 7.25 18.38
N GLY A 72 15.63 6.46 17.44
CA GLY A 72 14.81 6.97 16.34
C GLY A 72 13.34 6.55 16.43
N LEU A 73 12.80 6.00 15.34
CA LEU A 73 11.39 5.71 15.10
C LEU A 73 10.87 4.55 15.94
N TRP A 74 11.68 3.51 16.08
CA TRP A 74 11.29 2.26 16.72
C TRP A 74 11.94 2.14 18.10
N GLY A 75 11.23 1.46 19.01
CA GLY A 75 11.81 1.10 20.30
C GLY A 75 13.02 0.16 20.14
N GLU A 76 13.91 0.16 21.11
CA GLU A 76 15.14 -0.65 21.07
C GLU A 76 14.84 -2.14 20.82
N GLY A 77 15.59 -2.73 19.88
CA GLY A 77 15.58 -4.15 19.58
C GLY A 77 14.65 -4.53 18.42
N ALA A 78 14.48 -5.85 18.26
CA ALA A 78 13.66 -6.43 17.22
C ALA A 78 12.21 -6.62 17.68
N SER A 79 11.27 -6.25 16.83
CA SER A 79 9.85 -6.52 16.98
C SER A 79 9.20 -6.73 15.62
N ALA A 80 7.95 -7.14 15.60
CA ALA A 80 7.19 -7.23 14.37
C ALA A 80 5.75 -6.79 14.58
N GLU A 81 5.10 -6.42 13.49
CA GLU A 81 3.67 -6.11 13.43
C GLU A 81 3.04 -6.94 12.31
N ARG A 82 1.78 -7.33 12.51
CA ARG A 82 0.93 -7.82 11.43
C ARG A 82 -0.25 -6.89 11.31
N GLU A 83 -0.48 -6.40 10.10
CA GLU A 83 -1.64 -5.59 9.77
C GLU A 83 -2.59 -6.38 8.90
N ILE A 84 -3.87 -6.37 9.29
CA ILE A 84 -4.95 -6.67 8.35
C ILE A 84 -5.98 -5.54 8.37
N GLN A 85 -6.51 -5.21 7.21
CA GLN A 85 -7.63 -4.30 6.99
C GLN A 85 -8.60 -5.00 6.04
N LEU A 86 -9.62 -5.68 6.59
CA LEU A 86 -10.61 -6.40 5.81
C LEU A 86 -11.94 -5.64 5.80
N ILE A 87 -12.33 -5.18 4.62
CA ILE A 87 -13.61 -4.52 4.34
C ILE A 87 -14.48 -5.52 3.57
N VAL A 88 -15.70 -5.73 4.04
CA VAL A 88 -16.72 -6.55 3.36
C VAL A 88 -18.02 -5.75 3.38
N VAL A 89 -18.54 -5.40 2.21
CA VAL A 89 -19.77 -4.61 2.08
C VAL A 89 -20.66 -5.16 0.96
N PRO A 90 -22.00 -5.11 1.09
CA PRO A 90 -22.89 -5.53 0.02
C PRO A 90 -22.70 -4.69 -1.26
N LYS A 91 -22.74 -5.34 -2.43
CA LYS A 91 -22.70 -4.68 -3.75
C LYS A 91 -23.79 -3.62 -3.93
N SER A 92 -24.93 -3.78 -3.24
CA SER A 92 -26.02 -2.81 -3.25
C SER A 92 -25.66 -1.44 -2.65
N GLN A 93 -24.52 -1.34 -1.95
CA GLN A 93 -24.01 -0.09 -1.38
C GLN A 93 -23.05 0.67 -2.30
N ARG A 94 -22.71 0.12 -3.47
CA ARG A 94 -21.74 0.73 -4.40
C ARG A 94 -22.00 2.22 -4.64
N GLY A 95 -20.93 3.00 -4.51
CA GLY A 95 -20.93 4.44 -4.71
C GLY A 95 -21.55 5.28 -3.59
N SER A 96 -21.95 4.66 -2.47
CA SER A 96 -22.46 5.38 -1.29
C SER A 96 -21.79 4.89 -0.01
N MET A 97 -21.36 5.82 0.82
CA MET A 97 -20.82 5.49 2.14
C MET A 97 -21.93 5.19 3.13
N SER A 98 -21.73 4.15 3.93
CA SER A 98 -22.51 3.83 5.11
C SER A 98 -21.55 3.54 6.27
N ASP A 99 -22.02 3.47 7.51
CA ASP A 99 -21.20 2.93 8.60
C ASP A 99 -21.04 1.41 8.41
N ASN A 100 -19.82 0.94 8.09
CA ASN A 100 -19.50 -0.47 7.92
C ASN A 100 -18.57 -0.94 9.03
N ASP A 101 -18.78 -2.17 9.49
CA ASP A 101 -17.79 -2.89 10.27
C ASP A 101 -16.67 -3.41 9.36
N PHE A 102 -15.50 -3.64 9.95
CA PHE A 102 -14.31 -4.15 9.28
C PHE A 102 -13.43 -4.91 10.29
N VAL A 103 -12.63 -5.86 9.81
CA VAL A 103 -11.65 -6.55 10.65
C VAL A 103 -10.33 -5.79 10.57
N ARG A 104 -9.77 -5.47 11.75
CA ARG A 104 -8.49 -4.77 11.88
C ARG A 104 -7.62 -5.44 12.92
N VAL A 105 -6.34 -5.64 12.59
CA VAL A 105 -5.29 -6.08 13.53
C VAL A 105 -4.05 -5.24 13.29
N GLY A 106 -3.23 -5.06 14.32
CA GLY A 106 -1.88 -4.51 14.22
C GLY A 106 -1.77 -3.05 14.64
N TRP A 107 -0.53 -2.61 14.84
CA TRP A 107 -0.15 -1.23 15.18
C TRP A 107 -0.63 -0.69 16.53
N THR A 108 -1.54 -1.39 17.24
CA THR A 108 -1.76 -1.10 18.66
C THR A 108 -0.56 -1.63 19.45
N PRO A 109 -0.03 -0.89 20.44
CA PRO A 109 1.12 -1.36 21.22
C PRO A 109 0.96 -2.76 21.86
N GLY A 110 -0.26 -3.17 22.18
CA GLY A 110 -0.57 -4.51 22.73
C GLY A 110 -0.59 -5.65 21.70
N GLU A 111 -0.61 -5.33 20.40
CA GLU A 111 -0.63 -6.30 19.30
C GLU A 111 0.78 -6.60 18.75
N ARG A 112 1.78 -5.80 19.16
CA ARG A 112 3.17 -5.93 18.72
C ARG A 112 3.74 -7.31 19.06
N LEU A 113 4.29 -7.97 18.06
CA LEU A 113 4.91 -9.28 18.17
C LEU A 113 6.36 -9.17 18.61
N LYS A 114 6.79 -10.12 19.45
CA LYS A 114 8.15 -10.22 20.00
C LYS A 114 8.55 -11.68 20.16
N GLY A 115 9.85 -11.94 20.19
CA GLY A 115 10.38 -13.28 20.44
C GLY A 115 10.08 -14.24 19.29
N ASP A 116 9.57 -15.42 19.63
CA ASP A 116 9.27 -16.52 18.70
C ASP A 116 7.99 -16.34 17.86
N LYS A 117 7.23 -15.27 18.13
CA LYS A 117 6.02 -14.88 17.40
C LYS A 117 6.27 -14.32 16.00
N PHE A 118 7.52 -14.07 15.64
CA PHE A 118 7.90 -13.69 14.29
C PHE A 118 9.05 -14.58 13.82
N LYS A 119 8.91 -15.15 12.62
CA LYS A 119 9.93 -16.00 12.05
C LYS A 119 9.93 -15.91 10.53
N VAL A 120 11.12 -15.81 9.95
CA VAL A 120 11.33 -16.02 8.52
C VAL A 120 12.01 -17.36 8.30
N THR A 121 11.43 -18.20 7.46
CA THR A 121 11.99 -19.51 7.09
C THR A 121 12.25 -19.54 5.59
N ARG A 122 13.44 -20.00 5.19
CA ARG A 122 13.83 -20.15 3.79
C ARG A 122 14.05 -21.63 3.48
N SER A 123 13.42 -22.10 2.41
CA SER A 123 13.71 -23.39 1.77
C SER A 123 14.36 -23.15 0.40
N GLU A 124 14.57 -24.23 -0.36
CA GLU A 124 15.06 -24.14 -1.75
C GLU A 124 14.03 -23.49 -2.69
N ASP A 125 12.73 -23.56 -2.35
CA ASP A 125 11.60 -23.24 -3.23
C ASP A 125 10.64 -22.18 -2.67
N ALA A 126 10.83 -21.75 -1.41
CA ALA A 126 9.94 -20.81 -0.76
C ALA A 126 10.66 -19.95 0.30
N VAL A 127 10.12 -18.74 0.51
CA VAL A 127 10.36 -17.95 1.71
C VAL A 127 9.02 -17.78 2.43
N THR A 128 9.00 -18.04 3.73
CA THR A 128 7.80 -17.86 4.56
C THR A 128 8.09 -16.87 5.67
N TRP A 129 7.34 -15.78 5.69
CA TRP A 129 7.28 -14.86 6.81
C TRP A 129 6.06 -15.21 7.65
N ASP A 130 6.28 -15.65 8.88
CA ASP A 130 5.24 -16.04 9.83
C ASP A 130 5.15 -14.99 10.94
N PHE A 131 3.98 -14.35 11.02
CA PHE A 131 3.62 -13.39 12.05
C PHE A 131 2.57 -13.99 12.97
N ASP A 132 3.00 -14.87 13.87
CA ASP A 132 2.19 -15.51 14.91
C ASP A 132 0.96 -16.25 14.32
N GLY A 133 1.21 -17.02 13.26
CA GLY A 133 0.20 -17.83 12.57
C GLY A 133 -0.38 -17.20 11.29
N LEU A 134 -0.15 -15.91 11.03
CA LEU A 134 -0.42 -15.28 9.73
C LEU A 134 0.82 -15.42 8.85
N ARG A 135 0.74 -16.24 7.81
CA ARG A 135 1.90 -16.64 7.00
C ARG A 135 1.80 -16.07 5.59
N PHE A 136 2.86 -15.38 5.19
CA PHE A 136 3.11 -14.92 3.83
C PHE A 136 4.10 -15.87 3.20
N VAL A 137 3.65 -16.69 2.25
CA VAL A 137 4.49 -17.68 1.58
C VAL A 137 4.79 -17.21 0.16
N ALA A 138 6.06 -16.93 -0.10
CA ALA A 138 6.53 -16.47 -1.39
C ALA A 138 7.19 -17.61 -2.17
N GLN A 139 6.69 -17.85 -3.37
CA GLN A 139 7.24 -18.76 -4.39
C GLN A 139 7.15 -18.07 -5.76
N PRO A 140 7.87 -16.95 -5.99
CA PRO A 140 7.70 -16.14 -7.19
C PRO A 140 7.71 -16.99 -8.48
N PRO A 141 6.75 -16.79 -9.40
CA PRO A 141 5.81 -15.66 -9.50
C PRO A 141 4.45 -15.90 -8.79
N GLN A 142 4.42 -16.72 -7.74
CA GLN A 142 3.22 -17.03 -6.95
C GLN A 142 3.42 -16.74 -5.45
N TRP A 143 2.35 -16.37 -4.77
CA TRP A 143 2.35 -16.11 -3.33
C TRP A 143 1.10 -16.67 -2.68
N ARG A 144 1.15 -16.86 -1.36
CA ARG A 144 0.00 -17.22 -0.55
C ARG A 144 -0.08 -16.39 0.72
N LEU A 145 -1.30 -16.08 1.13
CA LEU A 145 -1.63 -15.64 2.48
C LEU A 145 -2.42 -16.77 3.15
N GLU A 146 -1.88 -17.33 4.22
CA GLU A 146 -2.54 -18.44 4.92
C GLU A 146 -2.51 -18.23 6.45
N GLY A 147 -3.52 -18.73 7.15
CA GLY A 147 -3.61 -18.66 8.60
C GLY A 147 -4.63 -17.64 9.09
N HIS A 148 -4.41 -17.02 10.24
CA HIS A 148 -5.43 -16.18 10.88
C HIS A 148 -4.85 -14.89 11.45
N ALA A 149 -5.68 -13.86 11.52
CA ALA A 149 -5.44 -12.65 12.28
C ALA A 149 -6.78 -12.07 12.74
N GLY A 150 -6.89 -11.72 14.02
CA GLY A 150 -8.16 -11.27 14.59
C GLY A 150 -9.16 -12.43 14.61
N ASP A 151 -10.36 -12.21 14.09
CA ASP A 151 -11.39 -13.22 13.89
C ASP A 151 -11.46 -13.74 12.45
N ALA A 152 -10.52 -13.36 11.59
CA ALA A 152 -10.47 -13.77 10.19
C ALA A 152 -9.45 -14.90 9.95
N GLN A 153 -9.85 -15.86 9.12
CA GLN A 153 -9.03 -16.95 8.59
C GLN A 153 -8.86 -16.75 7.08
N PHE A 154 -7.65 -16.97 6.58
CA PHE A 154 -7.24 -16.74 5.20
C PHE A 154 -6.66 -18.01 4.59
N ASP A 155 -7.02 -18.28 3.34
CA ASP A 155 -6.34 -19.19 2.42
C ASP A 155 -6.45 -18.58 1.01
N LEU A 156 -5.53 -17.67 0.70
CA LEU A 156 -5.52 -16.90 -0.54
C LEU A 156 -4.27 -17.22 -1.35
N ARG A 157 -4.44 -17.30 -2.67
CA ARG A 157 -3.38 -17.52 -3.65
C ARG A 157 -3.30 -16.34 -4.57
N TYR A 158 -2.08 -15.89 -4.81
CA TYR A 158 -1.76 -14.73 -5.62
C TYR A 158 -0.85 -15.17 -6.76
N ALA A 159 -1.19 -14.80 -7.99
CA ALA A 159 -0.39 -15.10 -9.18
C ALA A 159 -0.09 -13.81 -9.94
N GLN A 160 1.18 -13.60 -10.29
CA GLN A 160 1.63 -12.40 -11.00
C GLN A 160 0.86 -12.16 -12.31
N LYS A 161 0.46 -10.90 -12.52
CA LYS A 161 -0.17 -10.35 -13.73
C LYS A 161 0.70 -9.22 -14.32
N GLY A 162 1.57 -9.58 -15.27
CA GLY A 162 2.45 -8.63 -15.98
C GLY A 162 3.79 -8.37 -15.26
N ALA A 163 4.53 -7.35 -15.71
CA ALA A 163 5.86 -7.05 -15.18
C ALA A 163 5.82 -6.37 -13.80
N PRO A 164 6.77 -6.69 -12.88
CA PRO A 164 6.93 -6.02 -11.60
C PRO A 164 7.17 -4.50 -11.74
N LEU A 165 7.08 -3.81 -10.61
CA LEU A 165 7.33 -2.39 -10.45
C LEU A 165 8.40 -2.19 -9.39
N TRP A 166 9.63 -1.89 -9.79
CA TRP A 166 10.72 -1.63 -8.84
C TRP A 166 10.78 -0.15 -8.44
N ASN A 167 9.63 0.40 -8.01
CA ASN A 167 9.49 1.82 -7.70
C ASN A 167 10.40 2.28 -6.54
N TRP A 168 10.81 1.35 -5.68
CA TRP A 168 11.71 1.61 -4.56
C TRP A 168 13.19 1.33 -4.89
N GLY A 169 13.47 0.75 -6.07
CA GLY A 169 14.80 0.33 -6.49
C GLY A 169 15.14 -1.10 -6.08
N PRO A 170 16.18 -1.70 -6.70
CA PRO A 170 16.59 -3.07 -6.41
C PRO A 170 17.28 -3.19 -5.03
N PHE A 171 17.17 -4.36 -4.39
CA PHE A 171 17.70 -4.60 -3.04
C PHE A 171 19.22 -4.48 -2.95
N ASP A 172 19.97 -4.80 -4.00
CA ASP A 172 21.43 -4.64 -4.06
C ASP A 172 21.87 -3.16 -4.04
N LYS A 173 20.94 -2.23 -4.24
CA LYS A 173 21.13 -0.77 -4.13
C LYS A 173 20.50 -0.16 -2.90
N ALA A 174 19.99 -0.97 -1.96
CA ALA A 174 19.38 -0.48 -0.73
C ALA A 174 20.36 0.37 0.10
N SER A 175 21.64 -0.02 0.18
CA SER A 175 22.67 0.74 0.91
C SER A 175 22.90 2.14 0.35
N GLU A 176 22.80 2.31 -0.96
CA GLU A 176 23.00 3.62 -1.62
C GLU A 176 21.77 4.53 -1.45
N ASN A 177 20.57 3.94 -1.46
CA ASN A 177 19.29 4.69 -1.52
C ASN A 177 18.54 4.77 -0.18
N ASP A 178 19.00 4.05 0.84
CA ASP A 178 18.33 3.82 2.13
C ASP A 178 16.90 3.23 2.00
N ARG A 179 16.63 2.60 0.85
CA ARG A 179 15.37 1.94 0.52
C ARG A 179 15.53 1.01 -0.67
N ALA A 180 14.70 -0.01 -0.74
CA ALA A 180 14.53 -0.87 -1.91
C ALA A 180 13.18 -1.59 -1.84
N GLY A 181 12.74 -2.17 -2.96
CA GLY A 181 11.48 -2.89 -3.00
C GLY A 181 10.78 -2.88 -4.34
N TYR A 182 9.70 -3.64 -4.40
CA TYR A 182 8.88 -3.78 -5.58
C TYR A 182 7.41 -4.05 -5.27
N ASP A 183 6.58 -3.70 -6.24
CA ASP A 183 5.19 -4.11 -6.34
C ASP A 183 5.01 -5.09 -7.50
N VAL A 184 4.10 -6.05 -7.35
CA VAL A 184 3.64 -6.93 -8.41
C VAL A 184 2.13 -6.88 -8.45
N PHE A 185 1.56 -6.58 -9.62
CA PHE A 185 0.14 -6.77 -9.86
C PHE A 185 -0.18 -8.26 -9.88
N VAL A 186 -1.26 -8.68 -9.22
CA VAL A 186 -1.59 -10.10 -9.03
C VAL A 186 -3.06 -10.37 -9.29
N GLY A 187 -3.36 -11.56 -9.80
CA GLY A 187 -4.69 -12.19 -9.71
C GLY A 187 -4.79 -12.96 -8.40
N VAL A 188 -5.99 -13.01 -7.84
CA VAL A 188 -6.22 -13.57 -6.50
C VAL A 188 -7.42 -14.50 -6.49
N GLU A 189 -7.24 -15.68 -5.93
CA GLU A 189 -8.29 -16.66 -5.67
C GLU A 189 -8.14 -17.24 -4.25
N GLY A 190 -9.21 -17.82 -3.72
CA GLY A 190 -9.19 -18.51 -2.43
C GLY A 190 -10.34 -18.10 -1.52
N THR A 191 -10.16 -18.24 -0.21
CA THR A 191 -11.21 -17.99 0.77
C THR A 191 -10.79 -17.07 1.90
N ILE A 192 -11.79 -16.35 2.41
CA ILE A 192 -11.72 -15.58 3.64
C ILE A 192 -12.92 -15.98 4.50
N GLU A 193 -12.67 -16.40 5.73
CA GLU A 193 -13.73 -16.78 6.67
C GLU A 193 -13.67 -15.90 7.92
N THR A 194 -14.84 -15.44 8.35
CA THR A 194 -15.05 -14.76 9.64
C THR A 194 -16.33 -15.32 10.28
N PRO A 195 -16.64 -15.00 11.54
CA PRO A 195 -17.93 -15.39 12.13
C PRO A 195 -19.16 -14.86 11.35
N ALA A 196 -19.00 -13.78 10.59
CA ALA A 196 -20.06 -13.14 9.83
C ALA A 196 -20.10 -13.56 8.35
N TYR A 197 -18.97 -13.99 7.78
CA TYR A 197 -18.84 -14.19 6.34
C TYR A 197 -18.07 -15.45 5.98
N GLN A 198 -18.50 -16.12 4.93
CA GLN A 198 -17.75 -17.15 4.23
C GLN A 198 -17.60 -16.71 2.77
N LEU A 199 -16.43 -16.20 2.43
CA LEU A 199 -16.16 -15.52 1.17
C LEU A 199 -15.30 -16.40 0.27
N GLU A 200 -15.78 -16.69 -0.93
CA GLU A 200 -15.03 -17.36 -1.99
C GLU A 200 -14.66 -16.32 -3.05
N LEU A 201 -13.37 -16.16 -3.30
CA LEU A 201 -12.81 -15.24 -4.29
C LEU A 201 -12.36 -16.07 -5.49
N SER A 202 -12.97 -15.83 -6.66
CA SER A 202 -12.62 -16.55 -7.90
C SER A 202 -11.97 -15.67 -8.97
N ASP A 203 -12.11 -14.35 -8.88
CA ASP A 203 -11.54 -13.40 -9.83
C ASP A 203 -11.16 -12.09 -9.13
N GLY A 204 -10.35 -12.21 -8.08
CA GLY A 204 -9.76 -11.07 -7.40
C GLY A 204 -8.55 -10.54 -8.15
N TYR A 205 -8.19 -9.30 -7.86
CA TYR A 205 -6.91 -8.75 -8.24
C TYR A 205 -6.34 -7.88 -7.13
N GLY A 206 -5.05 -7.61 -7.16
CA GLY A 206 -4.46 -6.67 -6.23
C GLY A 206 -2.97 -6.47 -6.45
N VAL A 207 -2.24 -6.33 -5.34
CA VAL A 207 -0.82 -6.05 -5.36
C VAL A 207 -0.09 -6.93 -4.34
N ARG A 208 1.14 -7.32 -4.67
CA ARG A 208 2.09 -7.95 -3.77
C ARG A 208 3.29 -7.02 -3.63
N GLU A 209 3.59 -6.59 -2.41
CA GLU A 209 4.61 -5.56 -2.10
C GLU A 209 5.70 -6.13 -1.18
N HIS A 210 6.96 -5.77 -1.47
CA HIS A 210 8.10 -5.99 -0.57
C HIS A 210 8.87 -4.69 -0.50
N ILE A 211 9.06 -4.14 0.68
CA ILE A 211 9.81 -2.90 0.86
C ILE A 211 10.77 -3.07 2.02
N ILE A 212 11.97 -2.51 1.88
CA ILE A 212 12.83 -2.17 3.01
C ILE A 212 13.12 -0.68 3.00
N THR A 213 13.14 -0.08 4.18
CA THR A 213 13.56 1.30 4.37
C THR A 213 14.39 1.47 5.64
N GLY A 214 15.35 2.40 5.60
CA GLY A 214 16.07 2.86 6.78
C GLY A 214 15.48 4.15 7.38
N GLN A 215 16.19 4.72 8.35
CA GLN A 215 15.71 5.85 9.16
C GLN A 215 15.43 7.13 8.35
N SER A 216 15.98 7.29 7.13
CA SER A 216 15.63 8.45 6.28
C SER A 216 14.17 8.43 5.82
N ASN A 217 13.48 7.29 5.96
CA ASN A 217 12.08 7.14 5.60
C ASN A 217 11.13 7.30 6.80
N ASP A 218 11.40 8.26 7.71
CA ASP A 218 10.47 8.58 8.80
C ASP A 218 9.08 8.98 8.24
N PRO A 219 8.03 8.19 8.51
CA PRO A 219 6.72 8.38 7.91
C PRO A 219 6.03 9.68 8.30
N ILE A 220 6.35 10.24 9.48
CA ILE A 220 5.76 11.48 9.99
C ILE A 220 6.53 12.68 9.45
N LYS A 221 7.86 12.63 9.43
CA LYS A 221 8.70 13.72 8.88
C LYS A 221 8.52 13.85 7.37
N ASN A 222 8.32 12.74 6.66
CA ASN A 222 8.12 12.74 5.21
C ASN A 222 6.72 13.17 4.77
N LEU A 223 5.73 13.06 5.67
CA LEU A 223 4.37 13.52 5.45
C LEU A 223 3.89 14.39 6.61
N PRO A 224 4.49 15.58 6.82
CA PRO A 224 4.10 16.45 7.92
C PRO A 224 2.67 16.95 7.71
N ALA A 225 1.93 17.15 8.80
CA ALA A 225 0.61 17.77 8.71
C ALA A 225 0.70 19.17 8.05
N PRO A 226 -0.30 19.58 7.25
CA PRO A 226 -1.59 18.94 7.03
C PRO A 226 -1.65 18.00 5.79
N ASN A 227 -0.50 17.62 5.21
CA ASN A 227 -0.44 16.95 3.90
C ASN A 227 -1.11 15.57 3.88
N TRP A 228 -1.61 15.19 2.70
CA TRP A 228 -2.18 13.87 2.43
C TRP A 228 -1.30 13.11 1.44
N MET A 229 -1.09 11.83 1.74
CA MET A 229 -0.54 10.88 0.78
C MET A 229 -1.66 10.02 0.21
N TRP A 230 -1.69 9.81 -1.10
CA TRP A 230 -2.69 8.97 -1.77
C TRP A 230 -2.05 7.87 -2.58
N TRP A 231 -2.72 6.73 -2.59
CA TRP A 231 -2.36 5.59 -3.40
C TRP A 231 -3.60 4.97 -4.04
N LEU A 232 -3.56 4.81 -5.36
CA LEU A 232 -4.60 4.12 -6.10
C LEU A 232 -4.00 3.10 -7.07
N TYR A 233 -4.61 1.93 -7.11
CA TYR A 233 -4.34 0.88 -8.09
C TYR A 233 -5.64 0.30 -8.65
N THR A 234 -5.67 0.11 -9.96
CA THR A 234 -6.71 -0.68 -10.64
C THR A 234 -6.12 -1.52 -11.76
N ILE A 235 -6.70 -2.71 -11.96
CA ILE A 235 -6.31 -3.64 -13.02
C ILE A 235 -7.59 -4.05 -13.77
N GLN A 236 -7.65 -3.73 -15.06
CA GLN A 236 -8.67 -4.23 -15.97
C GLN A 236 -7.97 -4.96 -17.11
N ASP A 237 -8.11 -6.28 -17.15
CA ASP A 237 -7.45 -7.15 -18.12
C ASP A 237 -5.91 -6.96 -18.10
N ASP A 238 -5.32 -6.55 -19.23
CA ASP A 238 -3.90 -6.23 -19.33
C ASP A 238 -3.54 -4.80 -18.90
N VAL A 239 -4.55 -3.94 -18.70
CA VAL A 239 -4.37 -2.52 -18.38
C VAL A 239 -4.27 -2.31 -16.87
N LYS A 240 -3.21 -1.64 -16.41
CA LYS A 240 -3.04 -1.25 -15.01
C LYS A 240 -2.90 0.25 -14.91
N ILE A 241 -3.60 0.85 -13.96
CA ILE A 241 -3.50 2.28 -13.66
C ILE A 241 -2.97 2.43 -12.25
N ASN A 242 -1.98 3.30 -12.09
CA ASN A 242 -1.53 3.79 -10.80
C ASN A 242 -1.67 5.30 -10.74
N PHE A 243 -2.12 5.78 -9.58
CA PHE A 243 -2.00 7.16 -9.17
C PHE A 243 -1.40 7.20 -7.78
N PHE A 244 -0.40 8.07 -7.60
CA PHE A 244 0.30 8.26 -6.35
C PHE A 244 0.52 9.74 -6.09
N GLN A 245 0.12 10.20 -4.92
CA GLN A 245 0.40 11.54 -4.43
C GLN A 245 1.23 11.39 -3.15
N PRO A 246 2.57 11.49 -3.18
CA PRO A 246 3.39 11.37 -1.97
C PRO A 246 3.16 12.52 -0.96
N ARG A 247 2.74 13.68 -1.45
CA ARG A 247 2.34 14.85 -0.67
C ARG A 247 1.48 15.78 -1.51
N ASP A 248 0.77 16.70 -0.87
CA ASP A 248 -0.05 17.70 -1.57
C ASP A 248 0.80 18.49 -2.59
N GLY A 249 0.26 18.64 -3.80
CA GLY A 249 0.93 19.34 -4.90
C GLY A 249 1.95 18.50 -5.68
N MET A 250 2.17 17.23 -5.31
CA MET A 250 3.03 16.31 -6.07
C MET A 250 2.23 15.08 -6.50
N GLN A 251 1.92 14.98 -7.78
CA GLN A 251 1.10 13.89 -8.33
C GLN A 251 1.88 13.14 -9.39
N LEU A 252 1.80 11.82 -9.31
CA LEU A 252 2.46 10.88 -10.20
C LEU A 252 1.44 9.82 -10.61
N GLY A 253 1.61 9.28 -11.80
CA GLY A 253 0.82 8.14 -12.24
C GLY A 253 1.49 7.44 -13.40
N PHE A 254 0.95 6.28 -13.73
CA PHE A 254 1.28 5.61 -14.96
C PHE A 254 0.12 4.75 -15.43
N VAL A 255 0.12 4.45 -16.73
CA VAL A 255 -0.73 3.43 -17.34
C VAL A 255 0.18 2.37 -17.96
N LYS A 256 0.06 1.13 -17.48
CA LYS A 256 0.67 -0.05 -18.11
C LYS A 256 -0.36 -0.77 -18.96
N TYR A 257 0.05 -1.28 -20.11
CA TYR A 257 -0.81 -2.06 -21.02
C TYR A 257 0.03 -2.99 -21.90
N GLY A 258 -0.58 -4.05 -22.43
CA GLY A 258 0.13 -5.13 -23.11
C GLY A 258 1.17 -5.79 -22.19
N ASP A 259 2.18 -6.41 -22.79
CA ASP A 259 3.19 -7.16 -22.03
C ASP A 259 4.07 -6.22 -21.19
N ASN A 260 4.69 -5.21 -21.82
CA ASN A 260 5.67 -4.32 -21.17
C ASN A 260 5.56 -2.83 -21.59
N LYS A 261 4.38 -2.35 -22.01
CA LYS A 261 4.23 -0.91 -22.33
C LYS A 261 3.82 -0.14 -21.10
N GLN A 262 4.48 1.00 -20.87
CA GLN A 262 4.16 1.94 -19.80
C GLN A 262 4.16 3.37 -20.35
N VAL A 263 3.18 4.16 -19.94
CA VAL A 263 3.16 5.60 -20.12
C VAL A 263 3.18 6.23 -18.74
N ASN A 264 4.28 6.92 -18.43
CA ASN A 264 4.41 7.71 -17.22
C ASN A 264 3.62 9.01 -17.35
N ILE A 265 3.07 9.47 -16.22
CA ILE A 265 2.33 10.72 -16.14
C ILE A 265 2.85 11.49 -14.92
N ASN A 266 3.64 12.53 -15.15
CA ASN A 266 4.28 13.34 -14.12
C ASN A 266 4.57 14.76 -14.64
N ALA A 267 3.71 15.71 -14.24
CA ALA A 267 3.82 17.11 -14.61
C ALA A 267 5.16 17.75 -14.19
N ALA A 268 5.76 17.32 -13.08
CA ALA A 268 7.04 17.87 -12.61
C ALA A 268 8.22 17.51 -13.54
N SER A 269 8.11 16.41 -14.28
CA SER A 269 9.08 15.99 -15.30
C SER A 269 8.70 16.41 -16.73
N GLY A 270 7.55 17.06 -16.91
CA GLY A 270 6.99 17.40 -18.23
C GLY A 270 6.32 16.21 -18.94
N GLU A 271 6.13 15.08 -18.26
CA GLU A 271 5.49 13.88 -18.80
C GLU A 271 3.98 13.94 -18.59
N GLY A 272 3.28 14.86 -19.26
CA GLY A 272 1.81 14.96 -19.18
C GLY A 272 1.27 15.61 -17.90
N ASP A 273 -0.05 15.51 -17.71
CA ASP A 273 -0.82 16.26 -16.71
C ASP A 273 -1.73 15.33 -15.88
N ILE A 274 -1.96 15.70 -14.61
CA ILE A 274 -2.89 15.03 -13.70
C ILE A 274 -3.84 16.07 -13.10
N GLU A 275 -5.14 15.80 -13.17
CA GLU A 275 -6.19 16.52 -12.47
C GLU A 275 -6.84 15.57 -11.45
N PHE A 276 -6.77 15.93 -10.17
CA PHE A 276 -7.39 15.21 -9.07
C PHE A 276 -8.33 16.15 -8.31
N GLU A 277 -9.62 15.84 -8.32
CA GLU A 277 -10.68 16.68 -7.76
C GLU A 277 -11.55 15.87 -6.80
N VAL A 278 -11.55 16.24 -5.51
CA VAL A 278 -12.48 15.67 -4.53
C VAL A 278 -13.87 16.27 -4.74
N LEU A 279 -14.84 15.41 -5.06
CA LEU A 279 -16.22 15.78 -5.38
C LEU A 279 -17.15 15.68 -4.16
N GLU A 280 -16.89 14.71 -3.28
CA GLU A 280 -17.72 14.48 -2.09
C GLU A 280 -16.84 14.05 -0.92
N LYS A 281 -17.19 14.54 0.26
CA LYS A 281 -16.65 14.07 1.53
C LYS A 281 -17.76 13.55 2.44
N TRP A 282 -17.39 12.63 3.31
CA TRP A 282 -18.29 11.98 4.26
C TRP A 282 -17.64 11.94 5.64
N GLU A 283 -18.39 12.36 6.65
CA GLU A 283 -17.91 12.34 8.03
C GLU A 283 -18.04 10.93 8.60
N ASP A 284 -16.90 10.31 8.89
CA ASP A 284 -16.89 8.99 9.51
C ASP A 284 -17.41 9.08 10.95
N PRO A 285 -18.52 8.40 11.29
CA PRO A 285 -19.12 8.50 12.61
C PRO A 285 -18.24 7.90 13.72
N ARG A 286 -17.23 7.07 13.38
CA ARG A 286 -16.33 6.46 14.37
C ARG A 286 -15.14 7.34 14.73
N THR A 287 -14.55 8.04 13.76
CA THR A 287 -13.35 8.87 13.95
C THR A 287 -13.64 10.37 13.93
N GLY A 288 -14.79 10.80 13.41
CA GLY A 288 -15.10 12.20 13.12
C GLY A 288 -14.28 12.79 11.97
N ILE A 289 -13.51 11.98 11.23
CA ILE A 289 -12.73 12.46 10.10
C ILE A 289 -13.65 12.66 8.90
N ASN A 290 -13.54 13.83 8.26
CA ASN A 290 -14.24 14.13 7.02
C ASN A 290 -13.49 13.52 5.82
N LEU A 291 -13.80 12.27 5.50
CA LEU A 291 -13.12 11.45 4.50
C LEU A 291 -13.51 11.87 3.07
N PRO A 292 -12.56 12.03 2.15
CA PRO A 292 -12.84 12.17 0.72
C PRO A 292 -13.30 10.82 0.15
N VAL A 293 -14.55 10.76 -0.33
CA VAL A 293 -15.21 9.49 -0.69
C VAL A 293 -15.72 9.44 -2.13
N LYS A 294 -15.81 10.59 -2.80
CA LYS A 294 -15.93 10.63 -4.27
C LYS A 294 -14.95 11.63 -4.84
N TRP A 295 -14.31 11.26 -5.94
CA TRP A 295 -13.39 12.12 -6.64
C TRP A 295 -13.35 11.81 -8.13
N ARG A 296 -12.83 12.75 -8.91
CA ARG A 296 -12.47 12.55 -10.30
C ARG A 296 -10.96 12.50 -10.41
N LEU A 297 -10.47 11.54 -11.18
CA LEU A 297 -9.08 11.45 -11.58
C LEU A 297 -9.01 11.52 -13.10
N LYS A 298 -8.26 12.48 -13.61
CA LYS A 298 -7.92 12.58 -15.02
C LYS A 298 -6.40 12.62 -15.17
N MET A 299 -5.85 11.73 -15.98
CA MET A 299 -4.42 11.66 -16.27
C MET A 299 -4.22 11.63 -17.78
N THR A 300 -3.35 12.47 -18.31
CA THR A 300 -3.15 12.61 -19.76
C THR A 300 -1.67 12.72 -20.12
N ASN A 301 -1.21 11.88 -21.05
CA ASN A 301 0.10 12.02 -21.70
C ASN A 301 0.03 11.48 -23.14
N GLY A 302 0.16 12.38 -24.13
CA GLY A 302 -0.03 12.05 -25.54
C GLY A 302 -1.41 11.45 -25.80
N ASP A 303 -1.46 10.28 -26.43
CA ASP A 303 -2.70 9.54 -26.73
C ASP A 303 -3.27 8.77 -25.52
N THR A 304 -2.55 8.76 -24.39
CA THR A 304 -3.02 8.11 -23.16
C THR A 304 -3.91 9.06 -22.37
N VAL A 305 -5.15 8.64 -22.12
CA VAL A 305 -6.11 9.40 -21.31
C VAL A 305 -6.80 8.45 -20.34
N VAL A 306 -6.67 8.71 -19.04
CA VAL A 306 -7.54 8.16 -17.99
C VAL A 306 -8.50 9.29 -17.60
N ASP A 307 -9.81 9.05 -17.63
CA ASP A 307 -10.81 9.99 -17.10
C ASP A 307 -11.90 9.19 -16.40
N VAL A 308 -11.85 9.21 -15.06
CA VAL A 308 -12.63 8.32 -14.22
C VAL A 308 -13.20 9.04 -13.00
N HIS A 309 -14.40 8.62 -12.62
CA HIS A 309 -15.02 8.95 -11.34
C HIS A 309 -14.87 7.75 -10.42
N ILE A 310 -14.45 8.02 -9.19
CA ILE A 310 -14.22 7.01 -8.18
C ILE A 310 -15.13 7.29 -7.00
N ALA A 311 -15.78 6.25 -6.49
CA ALA A 311 -16.71 6.34 -5.37
C ALA A 311 -16.48 5.22 -4.37
N ALA A 312 -16.11 5.60 -3.16
CA ALA A 312 -15.96 4.71 -2.02
C ALA A 312 -17.33 4.27 -1.48
N HIS A 313 -17.38 3.05 -0.96
CA HIS A 313 -18.57 2.45 -0.34
C HIS A 313 -18.23 1.52 0.84
N GLY A 314 -16.96 1.41 1.20
CA GLY A 314 -16.51 0.76 2.43
C GLY A 314 -15.18 1.35 2.89
N ARG A 315 -14.94 1.32 4.20
CA ARG A 315 -13.69 1.84 4.79
C ARG A 315 -13.13 0.90 5.84
N ALA A 316 -11.82 0.99 6.02
CA ALA A 316 -11.09 0.52 7.19
C ALA A 316 -9.94 1.50 7.45
N TYR A 317 -9.40 1.50 8.67
CA TYR A 317 -8.28 2.37 9.02
C TYR A 317 -7.45 1.78 10.16
N SER A 318 -6.15 2.07 10.15
CA SER A 318 -5.22 1.88 11.28
C SER A 318 -4.62 3.21 11.70
N HIS A 319 -4.23 3.26 12.96
CA HIS A 319 -3.31 4.28 13.45
C HIS A 319 -1.93 3.64 13.50
N TRP A 320 -0.96 4.32 12.90
CA TRP A 320 0.44 3.96 12.91
C TRP A 320 1.19 4.92 13.85
N PRO A 321 1.31 4.57 15.14
CA PRO A 321 2.08 5.34 16.10
C PRO A 321 3.57 5.02 15.99
N VAL A 322 4.38 6.06 15.87
CA VAL A 322 5.85 6.01 15.91
C VAL A 322 6.39 7.06 16.89
N ALA A 323 7.68 7.05 17.17
CA ALA A 323 8.27 8.00 18.12
C ALA A 323 8.04 9.48 17.74
N SER A 324 7.99 9.79 16.43
CA SER A 324 7.79 11.15 15.91
C SER A 324 6.32 11.60 15.84
N GLY A 325 5.34 10.72 16.06
CA GLY A 325 3.92 11.06 16.01
C GLY A 325 3.00 9.91 15.63
N THR A 326 1.80 10.24 15.15
CA THR A 326 0.80 9.26 14.70
C THR A 326 0.30 9.61 13.31
N ARG A 327 0.31 8.61 12.43
CA ARG A 327 -0.30 8.66 11.10
C ARG A 327 -1.55 7.78 11.09
N ILE A 328 -2.61 8.23 10.44
CA ILE A 328 -3.73 7.36 10.06
C ILE A 328 -3.46 6.81 8.66
N TYR A 329 -3.63 5.50 8.48
CA TYR A 329 -3.77 4.83 7.19
C TYR A 329 -5.24 4.48 7.01
N CYS A 330 -5.83 4.90 5.89
CA CYS A 330 -7.22 4.59 5.58
C CYS A 330 -7.29 3.88 4.23
N TYR A 331 -8.01 2.76 4.21
CA TYR A 331 -8.33 2.01 3.00
C TYR A 331 -9.80 2.25 2.67
N LEU A 332 -10.06 2.51 1.40
CA LEU A 332 -11.39 2.73 0.84
C LEU A 332 -11.65 1.70 -0.24
N LEU A 333 -12.62 0.82 0.00
CA LEU A 333 -13.18 -0.05 -1.02
C LEU A 333 -14.05 0.82 -1.93
N SER A 334 -13.62 0.92 -3.19
CA SER A 334 -14.17 1.88 -4.14
C SER A 334 -14.53 1.21 -5.46
N THR A 335 -15.42 1.85 -6.22
CA THR A 335 -15.63 1.54 -7.63
C THR A 335 -15.13 2.69 -8.50
N MET A 336 -14.70 2.36 -9.72
CA MET A 336 -14.23 3.28 -10.74
C MET A 336 -15.12 3.18 -11.97
N THR A 337 -15.61 4.33 -12.44
CA THR A 337 -16.42 4.44 -13.66
C THR A 337 -15.88 5.52 -14.58
N GLY A 338 -15.65 5.19 -15.85
CA GLY A 338 -15.10 6.10 -16.83
C GLY A 338 -14.39 5.38 -17.95
N GLN A 339 -13.39 6.02 -18.54
CA GLN A 339 -12.69 5.48 -19.70
C GLN A 339 -11.18 5.62 -19.61
N ILE A 340 -10.52 4.66 -20.26
CA ILE A 340 -9.08 4.67 -20.53
C ILE A 340 -8.92 4.65 -22.04
N ARG A 341 -8.12 5.57 -22.59
CA ARG A 341 -7.67 5.54 -23.99
C ARG A 341 -6.18 5.26 -24.00
N LEU A 342 -5.76 4.36 -24.89
CA LEU A 342 -4.38 3.90 -25.00
C LEU A 342 -3.78 4.31 -26.36
N PRO A 343 -2.45 4.46 -26.45
CA PRO A 343 -1.75 4.79 -27.70
C PRO A 343 -1.90 3.73 -28.80
N ASP A 344 -2.27 2.50 -28.46
CA ASP A 344 -2.56 1.43 -29.44
C ASP A 344 -3.96 1.53 -30.06
N GLY A 345 -4.71 2.59 -29.75
CA GLY A 345 -6.06 2.86 -30.24
C GLY A 345 -7.16 2.17 -29.45
N ARG A 346 -6.84 1.34 -28.44
CA ARG A 346 -7.85 0.74 -27.56
C ARG A 346 -8.51 1.78 -26.66
N SER A 347 -9.77 1.53 -26.36
CA SER A 347 -10.55 2.26 -25.35
C SER A 347 -11.15 1.23 -24.40
N VAL A 348 -10.82 1.34 -23.11
CA VAL A 348 -11.35 0.48 -22.05
C VAL A 348 -12.39 1.28 -21.28
N GLN A 349 -13.59 0.72 -21.20
CA GLN A 349 -14.66 1.29 -20.37
C GLN A 349 -14.64 0.60 -19.01
N LEU A 350 -14.58 1.41 -17.96
CA LEU A 350 -14.74 0.96 -16.60
C LEU A 350 -16.17 1.29 -16.17
N LYS A 351 -16.90 0.28 -15.72
CA LYS A 351 -18.26 0.44 -15.21
C LYS A 351 -18.33 -0.19 -13.84
N GLU A 352 -18.37 0.65 -12.81
CA GLU A 352 -18.35 0.22 -11.41
C GLU A 352 -17.23 -0.78 -11.11
N HIS A 353 -16.09 -0.64 -11.80
CA HIS A 353 -14.96 -1.55 -11.67
C HIS A 353 -14.37 -1.38 -10.27
N LEU A 354 -14.32 -2.45 -9.47
CA LEU A 354 -13.74 -2.39 -8.14
C LEU A 354 -12.31 -1.88 -8.19
N THR A 355 -11.90 -1.06 -7.23
CA THR A 355 -10.55 -0.49 -7.17
C THR A 355 -10.12 -0.35 -5.72
N VAL A 356 -8.82 -0.54 -5.48
CA VAL A 356 -8.21 -0.22 -4.19
C VAL A 356 -7.84 1.26 -4.20
N ASN A 357 -8.28 1.96 -3.16
CA ASN A 357 -7.79 3.29 -2.85
C ASN A 357 -7.37 3.35 -1.39
N SER A 358 -6.22 3.94 -1.11
CA SER A 358 -5.81 4.24 0.24
C SER A 358 -5.24 5.65 0.32
N PHE A 359 -5.31 6.23 1.51
CA PHE A 359 -4.64 7.48 1.80
C PHE A 359 -4.09 7.45 3.22
N CYS A 360 -3.10 8.32 3.45
CA CYS A 360 -2.48 8.46 4.76
C CYS A 360 -2.40 9.93 5.13
N ARG A 361 -2.45 10.20 6.43
CA ARG A 361 -2.28 11.55 6.96
C ARG A 361 -1.67 11.54 8.36
N THR A 362 -0.71 12.42 8.60
CA THR A 362 -0.24 12.69 9.96
C THR A 362 -1.31 13.43 10.74
N ILE A 363 -1.78 12.84 11.84
CA ILE A 363 -2.82 13.39 12.71
C ILE A 363 -2.28 13.91 14.05
N LEU A 364 -1.05 13.53 14.39
CA LEU A 364 -0.36 13.97 15.59
C LEU A 364 1.15 14.05 15.31
N THR A 365 1.79 15.16 15.67
CA THR A 365 3.25 15.23 15.80
C THR A 365 3.62 15.15 17.28
N ALA A 366 4.66 14.41 17.64
CA ALA A 366 5.03 14.20 19.05
C ALA A 366 5.47 15.48 19.78
N SER A 367 5.88 16.51 19.05
CA SER A 367 6.33 17.79 19.62
C SER A 367 5.88 18.97 18.75
N GLU A 368 5.36 20.00 19.40
CA GLU A 368 4.96 21.26 18.78
C GLU A 368 5.51 22.43 19.59
N SER A 369 5.86 23.50 18.88
CA SER A 369 6.28 24.78 19.43
C SER A 369 5.31 25.87 19.00
N SER A 370 5.49 27.10 19.50
CA SER A 370 4.75 28.26 19.01
C SER A 370 5.02 28.61 17.54
N GLN A 371 6.00 27.96 16.90
CA GLN A 371 6.33 28.08 15.48
C GLN A 371 5.85 26.88 14.65
N GLY A 372 5.13 25.93 15.25
CA GLY A 372 4.63 24.72 14.61
C GLY A 372 5.34 23.43 15.03
N PRO A 373 5.09 22.31 14.30
CA PRO A 373 5.63 21.00 14.63
C PRO A 373 7.16 20.96 14.63
N THR A 374 7.74 20.25 15.59
CA THR A 374 9.19 20.05 15.72
C THR A 374 9.50 18.56 15.72
N PHE A 375 10.46 18.14 14.90
CA PHE A 375 10.83 16.73 14.72
C PHE A 375 12.15 16.34 15.39
N GLU A 376 12.72 17.28 16.13
CA GLU A 376 13.84 17.08 17.05
C GLU A 376 13.28 16.96 18.47
N PRO A 377 13.89 16.18 19.37
CA PRO A 377 13.49 16.12 20.76
C PRO A 377 13.50 17.51 21.39
N LEU A 378 12.37 17.96 21.95
CA LEU A 378 12.34 19.16 22.78
C LEU A 378 13.06 18.85 24.10
N ALA A 379 14.01 19.72 24.47
CA ALA A 379 14.85 19.59 25.65
C ALA A 379 14.10 19.86 26.97
#